data_AF-A0A9E2B972-F1
#
_entry.id   AF-A0A9E2B972-F1
#
_cell.length_a   1.000
_cell.length_b   1.000
_cell.length_c   1.000
_cell.angle_alpha   90.00
_cell.angle_beta   90.00
_cell.angle_gamma   90.00
#
_symmetry.space_group_name_H-M   'P 1'
#
loop_
_entity.id
_entity.type
_entity.pdbx_description
1 polymer ?
#
loop_
_entity_poly.entity_id
_entity_poly.type
_entity_poly.pdbx_seq_one_letter_code
_entity_poly.pdbx_strand_id
1 'polypeptide(L)'
;MRDISENDRAIQRWLQVCLVLVFAMIILGGVTRLTDSGLSMVTWHPTGMLPPLDTEQWLVEFERYQQYPEFQKLNRDMTLDGFKSIYWFEYSHRMLGRLIGVVFLLPFIYFWLRKMIKPGLTPRLMTMFV
;
A
#
# COMPACT_ATOMS: atom_id res chain seq x y z
N MET A 1 19.00 -2.00 33.86
CA MET A 1 18.08 -1.34 32.91
C MET A 1 18.96 -0.72 31.83
N ARG A 2 18.90 -1.19 30.57
CA ARG A 2 19.77 -0.64 29.51
C ARG A 2 19.31 0.78 29.22
N ASP A 3 20.22 1.74 29.34
CA ASP A 3 19.91 3.12 29.01
C ASP A 3 19.71 3.23 27.50
N ILE A 4 18.50 3.60 27.08
CA ILE A 4 18.13 3.69 25.67
C ILE A 4 18.62 5.06 25.19
N SER A 5 19.46 5.10 24.16
CA SER A 5 19.89 6.39 23.61
C SER A 5 18.73 7.11 22.91
N GLU A 6 18.80 8.44 22.77
CA GLU A 6 17.82 9.21 21.98
C GLU A 6 17.66 8.66 20.55
N ASN A 7 18.77 8.21 19.95
CA ASN A 7 18.77 7.59 18.62
C ASN A 7 17.97 6.27 18.60
N ASP A 8 18.12 5.44 19.64
CA ASP A 8 17.37 4.19 19.78
C ASP A 8 15.87 4.46 19.95
N ARG A 9 15.48 5.50 20.71
CA ARG A 9 14.07 5.92 20.83
C ARG A 9 13.50 6.37 19.49
N ALA A 10 14.25 7.12 18.70
CA ALA A 10 13.83 7.56 17.38
C ALA A 10 13.63 6.37 16.42
N ILE A 11 14.59 5.44 16.38
CA ILE A 11 14.50 4.21 15.57
C ILE A 11 13.32 3.33 16.03
N GLN A 12 13.11 3.19 17.34
CA GLN A 12 11.98 2.43 17.89
C GLN A 12 10.63 3.01 17.46
N ARG A 13 10.44 4.34 17.60
CA ARG A 13 9.20 5.00 17.19
C ARG A 13 8.96 4.85 15.70
N TRP A 14 10.00 4.99 14.88
CA TRP A 14 9.93 4.76 13.44
C TRP A 14 9.47 3.32 13.12
N LEU A 15 10.09 2.30 13.73
CA LEU A 15 9.70 0.91 13.53
C LEU A 15 8.27 0.62 14.03
N GLN A 16 7.82 1.26 15.12
CA GLN A 16 6.44 1.16 15.60
C GLN A 16 5.45 1.75 14.57
N VAL A 17 5.77 2.88 13.95
CA VAL A 17 4.97 3.44 12.86
C VAL A 17 4.90 2.47 11.68
N CYS A 18 6.04 1.89 11.25
CA CYS A 18 6.06 0.88 10.20
C CYS A 18 5.20 -0.34 10.56
N LEU A 19 5.25 -0.82 11.80
CA LEU A 19 4.42 -1.94 12.27
C LEU A 19 2.92 -1.63 12.16
N VAL A 20 2.49 -0.45 12.61
CA VAL A 20 1.08 -0.03 12.51
C VAL A 20 0.63 0.04 11.06
N LEU A 21 1.47 0.57 10.16
CA LEU A 21 1.14 0.64 8.74
C LEU A 21 1.04 -0.75 8.10
N VAL A 22 1.96 -1.66 8.41
CA VAL A 22 1.91 -3.05 7.94
C VAL A 22 0.65 -3.75 8.46
N PHE A 23 0.29 -3.54 9.72
CA PHE A 23 -0.95 -4.08 10.28
C PHE A 23 -2.19 -3.55 9.54
N ALA A 24 -2.25 -2.25 9.26
CA ALA A 24 -3.32 -1.65 8.46
C ALA A 24 -3.35 -2.23 7.03
N MET A 25 -2.19 -2.48 6.43
CA MET A 25 -2.07 -3.11 5.11
C MET A 25 -2.66 -4.52 5.08
N ILE A 26 -2.40 -5.32 6.13
CA ILE A 26 -2.97 -6.67 6.25
C ILE A 26 -4.49 -6.62 6.33
N ILE A 27 -5.05 -5.72 7.15
CA ILE A 27 -6.51 -5.56 7.27
C ILE A 27 -7.11 -5.13 5.94
N LEU A 28 -6.55 -4.08 5.33
CA LEU A 28 -7.07 -3.52 4.09
C LEU A 28 -6.98 -4.53 2.94
N GLY A 29 -5.87 -5.25 2.81
CA GLY A 29 -5.72 -6.32 1.83
C GLY A 29 -6.68 -7.49 2.06
N GLY A 30 -6.95 -7.81 3.33
CA GLY A 30 -8.00 -8.77 3.72
C GLY A 30 -9.38 -8.34 3.24
N VAL A 31 -9.75 -7.08 3.46
CA VAL A 31 -11.01 -6.51 2.95
C VAL A 31 -11.03 -6.57 1.43
N THR A 32 -9.98 -6.10 0.75
CA THR A 32 -9.88 -6.12 -0.72
C THR A 32 -10.12 -7.52 -1.30
N ARG A 33 -9.63 -8.56 -0.61
CA ARG A 33 -9.81 -9.95 -1.01
C ARG A 33 -11.24 -10.45 -0.77
N LEU A 34 -11.84 -10.10 0.36
CA LEU A 34 -13.19 -10.53 0.74
C LEU A 34 -14.29 -9.82 -0.07
N THR A 35 -14.00 -8.62 -0.59
CA THR A 35 -14.91 -7.87 -1.47
C THR A 35 -14.67 -8.13 -2.95
N ASP A 36 -13.84 -9.12 -3.30
CA ASP A 36 -13.42 -9.45 -4.68
C ASP A 36 -13.06 -8.20 -5.50
N SER A 37 -12.29 -7.31 -4.87
CA SER A 37 -11.86 -6.04 -5.46
C SER A 37 -10.45 -6.09 -6.02
N GLY A 38 -9.74 -7.21 -5.88
CA GLY A 38 -8.32 -7.32 -6.21
C GLY A 38 -7.97 -7.26 -7.71
N LEU A 39 -8.98 -7.27 -8.59
CA LEU A 39 -8.81 -7.13 -10.05
C LEU A 39 -9.58 -5.91 -10.60
N SER A 40 -10.00 -4.99 -9.73
CA SER A 40 -10.74 -3.78 -10.10
C SER A 40 -9.86 -2.74 -10.82
N MET A 41 -8.55 -2.68 -10.53
CA MET A 41 -7.58 -1.80 -11.18
C MET A 41 -6.70 -2.58 -12.16
N VAL A 42 -7.20 -2.71 -13.37
CA VAL A 42 -6.57 -3.46 -14.45
C VAL A 42 -5.23 -2.85 -14.90
N THR A 43 -5.13 -1.53 -14.94
CA THR A 43 -3.97 -0.86 -15.52
C THR A 43 -2.90 -0.60 -14.46
N TRP A 44 -1.65 -0.93 -14.80
CA TRP A 44 -0.48 -0.68 -13.96
C TRP A 44 0.31 0.52 -14.51
N HIS A 45 0.48 1.53 -13.67
CA HIS A 45 1.30 2.71 -13.97
C HIS A 45 2.48 2.80 -12.98
N PRO A 46 3.72 2.96 -13.46
CA PRO A 46 4.92 2.97 -12.61
C PRO A 46 5.00 4.18 -11.69
N THR A 47 4.50 5.35 -12.10
CA THR A 47 4.65 6.63 -11.38
C THR A 47 3.50 6.97 -10.42
N GLY A 48 2.63 6.01 -10.12
CA GLY A 48 1.45 6.24 -9.31
C GLY A 48 0.27 6.70 -10.16
N MET A 49 -0.83 5.97 -10.06
CA MET A 49 -2.08 6.32 -10.73
C MET A 49 -2.80 7.33 -9.84
N LEU A 50 -3.16 8.49 -10.39
CA LEU A 50 -4.23 9.30 -9.83
C LEU A 50 -5.55 8.56 -10.09
N PRO A 51 -6.47 8.51 -9.12
CA PRO A 51 -7.77 7.89 -9.36
C PRO A 51 -8.49 8.70 -10.46
N PRO A 52 -9.43 8.09 -11.20
CA PRO A 52 -10.20 8.79 -12.21
C PRO A 52 -10.85 10.05 -11.60
N LEU A 53 -10.57 11.19 -12.21
CA LEU A 53 -10.94 12.50 -11.66
C LEU A 53 -12.30 12.98 -12.18
N ASP A 54 -12.72 12.47 -13.34
CA ASP A 54 -13.96 12.83 -14.01
C ASP A 54 -14.78 11.59 -14.36
N THR A 55 -16.04 11.82 -14.72
CA THR A 55 -16.99 10.74 -15.05
C THR A 55 -16.57 9.95 -16.29
N GLU A 56 -15.93 10.59 -17.27
CA GLU A 56 -15.50 9.94 -18.51
C GLU A 56 -14.40 8.91 -18.24
N GLN A 57 -13.39 9.27 -17.44
CA GLN A 57 -12.33 8.37 -17.00
C GLN A 57 -12.88 7.21 -16.17
N TRP A 58 -13.88 7.46 -15.31
CA TRP A 58 -14.55 6.40 -14.56
C TRP A 58 -15.27 5.41 -15.48
N LEU A 59 -15.93 5.89 -16.53
CA LEU A 59 -16.59 5.03 -17.52
C LEU A 59 -15.57 4.20 -18.30
N VAL A 60 -14.44 4.78 -18.72
CA VAL A 60 -13.37 4.06 -19.42
C VAL A 60 -12.78 2.94 -18.56
N GLU A 61 -12.49 3.19 -17.29
CA GLU A 61 -11.99 2.14 -16.39
C GLU A 61 -13.06 1.08 -16.10
N PHE A 62 -14.34 1.47 -16.01
CA PHE A 62 -15.42 0.53 -15.83
C PHE A 62 -15.61 -0.37 -17.06
N GLU A 63 -15.59 0.18 -18.28
CA GLU A 63 -15.61 -0.58 -19.53
C GLU A 63 -14.45 -1.58 -19.60
N ARG A 64 -13.25 -1.19 -19.16
CA ARG A 64 -12.12 -2.12 -19.03
C ARG A 64 -12.44 -3.24 -18.05
N TYR A 65 -12.95 -2.92 -16.86
CA TYR A 65 -13.33 -3.93 -15.86
C TYR A 65 -14.38 -4.91 -16.39
N GLN A 66 -15.34 -4.46 -17.20
CA GLN A 66 -16.35 -5.32 -17.82
C GLN A 66 -15.77 -6.41 -18.73
N GLN A 67 -14.58 -6.19 -19.29
CA GLN A 67 -13.87 -7.19 -20.11
C GLN A 67 -13.24 -8.30 -19.27
N TYR A 68 -13.16 -8.16 -17.95
CA TYR A 68 -12.51 -9.14 -17.07
C TYR A 68 -13.45 -10.27 -16.65
N PRO A 69 -12.91 -11.49 -16.43
CA PRO A 69 -13.70 -12.62 -15.97
C PRO A 69 -14.44 -12.39 -14.65
N GLU A 70 -13.92 -11.53 -13.77
CA GLU A 70 -14.55 -11.23 -12.47
C GLU A 70 -15.89 -10.50 -12.66
N PHE A 71 -15.93 -9.47 -13.51
CA PHE A 71 -17.19 -8.84 -13.92
C PHE A 71 -18.09 -9.86 -14.63
N GLN A 72 -17.55 -10.63 -15.57
CA GLN A 72 -18.33 -11.58 -16.35
C GLN A 72 -18.82 -12.81 -15.58
N LYS A 73 -18.34 -13.10 -14.37
CA LYS A 73 -18.73 -14.30 -13.62
C LYS A 73 -19.41 -13.98 -12.29
N LEU A 74 -18.96 -12.92 -11.62
CA LEU A 74 -19.40 -12.57 -10.27
C LEU A 74 -20.19 -11.27 -10.24
N ASN A 75 -19.79 -10.26 -11.03
CA ASN A 75 -20.30 -8.89 -10.90
C ASN A 75 -21.06 -8.38 -12.15
N ARG A 76 -21.75 -9.25 -12.90
CA ARG A 76 -22.38 -8.90 -14.19
C ARG A 76 -23.39 -7.75 -14.11
N ASP A 77 -24.08 -7.64 -12.99
CA ASP A 77 -25.14 -6.64 -12.77
C ASP A 77 -24.62 -5.41 -12.02
N MET A 78 -23.29 -5.28 -11.86
CA MET A 78 -22.69 -4.20 -11.09
C MET A 78 -22.84 -2.86 -11.82
N THR A 79 -23.24 -1.84 -11.07
CA THR A 79 -23.31 -0.46 -11.55
C THR A 79 -21.96 0.23 -11.46
N LEU A 80 -21.83 1.39 -12.10
CA LEU A 80 -20.65 2.24 -11.99
C LEU A 80 -20.31 2.61 -10.53
N ASP A 81 -21.32 2.82 -9.68
CA ASP A 81 -21.10 3.16 -8.27
C ASP A 81 -20.61 1.96 -7.44
N GLY A 82 -21.08 0.75 -7.76
CA GLY A 82 -20.52 -0.48 -7.21
C GLY A 82 -19.05 -0.67 -7.61
N PHE A 83 -18.74 -0.43 -8.89
CA PHE A 83 -17.37 -0.46 -9.39
C PHE A 83 -16.46 0.55 -8.68
N LYS A 84 -16.90 1.80 -8.50
CA LYS A 84 -16.14 2.82 -7.75
C LYS A 84 -15.80 2.34 -6.34
N SER A 85 -16.72 1.66 -5.67
CA SER A 85 -16.51 1.15 -4.31
C SER A 85 -15.39 0.11 -4.25
N ILE A 86 -15.42 -0.90 -5.13
CA ILE A 86 -14.35 -1.90 -5.19
C ILE A 86 -13.01 -1.29 -5.63
N TYR A 87 -13.05 -0.36 -6.58
CA TYR A 87 -11.87 0.37 -7.05
C TYR A 87 -11.18 1.11 -5.90
N TRP A 88 -11.94 1.77 -5.02
CA TRP A 88 -11.38 2.48 -3.87
C TRP A 88 -10.67 1.57 -2.88
N PHE A 89 -11.15 0.34 -2.67
CA PHE A 89 -10.45 -0.62 -1.80
C PHE A 89 -9.11 -1.01 -2.39
N GLU A 90 -9.07 -1.41 -3.65
CA GLU A 90 -7.82 -1.78 -4.31
C GLU A 90 -6.85 -0.59 -4.42
N TYR A 91 -7.37 0.59 -4.79
CA TYR A 91 -6.59 1.83 -4.86
C TYR A 91 -5.94 2.15 -3.51
N SER A 92 -6.73 2.15 -2.44
CA SER A 92 -6.26 2.43 -1.09
C SER A 92 -5.21 1.41 -0.65
N HIS A 93 -5.43 0.13 -0.94
CA HIS A 93 -4.48 -0.93 -0.64
C HIS A 93 -3.14 -0.72 -1.35
N ARG A 94 -3.17 -0.42 -2.67
CA ARG A 94 -1.96 -0.16 -3.46
C ARG A 94 -1.24 1.11 -2.99
N MET A 95 -1.97 2.16 -2.65
CA MET A 95 -1.38 3.42 -2.19
C MET A 95 -0.76 3.27 -0.79
N LEU A 96 -1.41 2.52 0.11
CA LEU A 96 -0.86 2.21 1.42
C LEU A 96 0.44 1.41 1.31
N GLY A 97 0.52 0.42 0.42
CA GLY A 97 1.76 -0.31 0.15
C GLY A 97 2.91 0.61 -0.30
N ARG A 98 2.63 1.58 -1.18
CA ARG A 98 3.62 2.58 -1.61
C ARG A 98 4.05 3.48 -0.45
N LEU A 99 3.09 3.94 0.35
CA LEU A 99 3.36 4.77 1.52
C LEU A 99 4.28 4.05 2.51
N ILE A 100 4.05 2.76 2.77
CA ILE A 100 4.92 1.93 3.63
C ILE A 100 6.35 1.91 3.08
N GLY A 101 6.51 1.69 1.77
CA GLY A 101 7.83 1.71 1.13
C GLY A 101 8.56 3.04 1.35
N VAL A 102 7.88 4.18 1.19
CA VAL A 102 8.46 5.51 1.42
C VAL A 102 8.78 5.76 2.89
N VAL A 103 7.85 5.44 3.79
CA VAL A 103 7.99 5.61 5.25
C VAL A 103 9.07 4.70 5.82
N PHE A 104 9.36 3.57 5.19
CA PHE A 104 10.49 2.73 5.57
C PHE A 104 11.80 3.23 4.94
N LEU A 105 11.83 3.47 3.63
CA LEU A 105 13.06 3.79 2.90
C LEU A 105 13.68 5.14 3.31
N LEU A 106 12.89 6.21 3.42
CA LEU A 106 13.44 7.55 3.67
C LEU A 106 14.09 7.67 5.06
N PRO A 107 13.44 7.26 6.17
CA PRO A 107 14.07 7.29 7.48
C PRO A 107 15.23 6.30 7.57
N PHE A 108 15.14 5.13 6.91
CA PHE A 108 16.24 4.19 6.85
C PHE A 108 17.52 4.84 6.26
N ILE A 109 17.41 5.49 5.09
CA ILE A 109 18.54 6.20 4.46
C ILE A 109 19.05 7.30 5.39
N TYR A 110 18.15 8.08 6.00
CA TYR A 110 18.51 9.14 6.95
C TYR A 110 19.32 8.61 8.14
N PHE A 111 18.83 7.57 8.83
CA PHE A 111 19.51 6.99 9.99
C PHE A 111 20.84 6.34 9.60
N TRP A 112 20.91 5.75 8.40
CA TRP A 112 22.13 5.15 7.87
C TRP A 112 23.22 6.20 7.59
N LEU A 113 22.88 7.28 6.87
CA LEU A 113 23.82 8.37 6.57
C LEU A 113 24.31 9.08 7.83
N ARG A 114 23.45 9.20 8.85
CA ARG A 114 23.80 9.84 10.15
C ARG A 114 24.52 8.90 11.11
N LYS A 115 24.83 7.66 10.70
CA LYS A 115 25.44 6.62 11.56
C LYS A 115 24.70 6.41 12.88
N MET A 116 23.38 6.60 12.88
CA MET A 116 22.52 6.44 14.06
C MET A 116 22.15 4.97 14.31
N ILE A 117 22.29 4.12 13.29
CA ILE A 117 22.00 2.68 13.36
C ILE A 117 23.16 1.94 14.01
N LYS A 118 22.87 1.16 15.06
CA LYS A 118 23.87 0.32 15.73
C LYS A 118 24.46 -0.74 14.79
N PRO A 119 25.78 -1.01 14.86
CA PRO A 119 26.40 -2.08 14.09
C PRO A 119 25.73 -3.43 14.41
N GLY A 120 25.25 -4.12 13.37
CA GLY A 120 24.47 -5.37 13.48
C GLY A 120 22.96 -5.23 13.26
N LEU A 121 22.39 -4.02 13.38
CA LEU A 121 20.98 -3.78 13.02
C LEU A 121 20.80 -3.54 11.51
N THR A 122 21.79 -2.94 10.85
CA THR A 122 21.75 -2.64 9.41
C THR A 122 21.46 -3.86 8.53
N PRO A 123 22.10 -5.04 8.71
CA PRO A 123 21.77 -6.22 7.91
C PRO A 123 20.32 -6.68 8.09
N ARG A 124 19.75 -6.56 9.30
CA ARG A 124 18.36 -6.94 9.58
C ARG A 124 17.36 -5.98 8.94
N LEU A 125 17.67 -4.69 8.88
CA LEU A 125 16.85 -3.70 8.18
C LEU A 125 16.96 -3.88 6.66
N MET A 126 18.14 -4.27 6.16
CA MET A 126 18.33 -4.60 4.75
C MET A 126 17.49 -5.80 4.30
N THR A 127 17.40 -6.84 5.13
CA THR A 127 16.56 -8.01 4.80
C THR A 127 15.07 -7.68 4.73
N MET A 128 14.60 -6.58 5.31
CA MET A 128 13.19 -6.17 5.22
C MET A 128 12.80 -5.56 3.87
N PHE A 129 13.78 -5.25 3.00
CA PHE A 129 13.51 -4.78 1.64
C PHE A 129 13.27 -5.91 0.63
N VAL A 130 13.52 -7.16 1.03
CA VAL A 130 13.38 -8.37 0.20
C VAL A 130 12.22 -9.20 0.73
#